data_AF-A0A0A9GBW2-F1
#
_entry.id   AF-A0A0A9GBW2-F1
#
_cell.length_a   1.000
_cell.length_b   1.000
_cell.length_c   1.000
_cell.angle_alpha   90.00
_cell.angle_beta   90.00
_cell.angle_gamma   90.00
#
_symmetry.space_group_name_H-M   'P 1'
#
loop_
_entity.id
_entity.type
_entity.pdbx_description
1 polymer ?
#
loop_
_entity_poly.entity_id
_entity_poly.type
_entity_poly.pdbx_seq_one_letter_code
_entity_poly.pdbx_strand_id
1 'polypeptide(L)'
;MVRSHVSSCFWLGLPSSFCKKNLPPREFKMVLEDEEGVEFDAVYIGNRTGLSGGWRGFAMHHNLEDGDSLVFELAEPDRFKIYIMKAIDDDDVEEASTDDKNAGGNTKVKNQTKEEPDEEDSPDAEQSSPEPPKGAKRRKLRGRR
;
A
#
# COMPACT_ATOMS: atom_id res chain seq x y z
N MET A 1 2.72 10.51 -4.42
CA MET A 1 3.20 9.20 -3.93
C MET A 1 3.69 8.45 -5.15
N VAL A 2 4.58 7.47 -5.00
CA VAL A 2 5.09 6.67 -6.13
C VAL A 2 4.96 5.19 -5.80
N ARG A 3 4.94 4.30 -6.80
CA ARG A 3 4.77 2.84 -6.60
C ARG A 3 5.64 2.23 -5.50
N SER A 4 6.89 2.68 -5.34
CA SER A 4 7.78 2.15 -4.31
C SER A 4 7.28 2.39 -2.89
N HIS A 5 6.50 3.45 -2.69
CA HIS A 5 5.91 3.81 -1.41
C HIS A 5 4.67 2.98 -1.08
N VAL A 6 3.88 2.56 -2.07
CA VAL A 6 2.52 2.02 -1.84
C VAL A 6 2.24 0.64 -2.43
N SER A 7 3.05 0.11 -3.34
CA SER A 7 2.75 -1.16 -4.02
C SER A 7 3.91 -2.16 -4.06
N SER A 8 5.17 -1.73 -4.09
CA SER A 8 6.30 -2.66 -4.20
C SER A 8 7.06 -2.90 -2.89
N CYS A 9 7.68 -1.85 -2.35
CA CYS A 9 8.65 -1.99 -1.26
C CYS A 9 8.11 -1.45 0.07
N PHE A 10 7.05 -0.64 0.03
CA PHE A 10 6.47 0.01 1.20
C PHE A 10 7.53 0.73 2.03
N TRP A 11 8.43 1.42 1.34
CA TRP A 11 9.44 2.28 1.93
C TRP A 11 9.09 3.72 1.62
N LEU A 12 8.97 4.56 2.65
CA LEU A 12 8.70 5.97 2.47
C LEU A 12 9.89 6.81 2.95
N GLY A 13 10.60 7.42 2.00
CA GLY A 13 11.65 8.38 2.31
C GLY A 13 11.07 9.71 2.78
N LEU A 14 11.58 10.23 3.89
CA LEU A 14 11.23 11.55 4.43
C LEU A 14 12.32 12.58 4.09
N PRO A 15 11.99 13.89 4.04
CA PRO A 15 12.99 14.92 3.79
C PRO A 15 14.12 14.89 4.82
N SER A 16 15.34 14.57 4.39
CA SER A 16 16.45 14.33 5.32
C SER A 16 16.81 15.54 6.18
N SER A 17 16.62 16.76 5.68
CA SER A 17 16.86 18.00 6.43
C SER A 17 15.88 18.18 7.59
N PHE A 18 14.62 17.78 7.41
CA PHE A 18 13.60 17.78 8.45
C PHE A 18 13.92 16.74 9.52
N CYS A 19 14.19 15.51 9.07
CA CYS A 19 14.54 14.39 9.93
C CYS A 19 15.75 14.69 10.83
N LYS A 20 16.84 15.22 10.27
CA LYS A 20 18.06 15.53 11.04
C LYS A 20 17.88 16.62 12.10
N LYS A 21 16.91 17.51 11.92
CA LYS A 21 16.63 18.62 12.85
C LYS A 21 15.68 18.21 13.97
N ASN A 22 14.66 17.42 13.62
CA ASN A 22 13.53 17.17 14.51
C ASN A 22 13.50 15.74 15.08
N LEU A 23 14.19 14.78 14.46
CA LEU A 23 14.13 13.37 14.82
C LEU A 23 15.50 12.82 15.21
N PRO A 24 15.57 11.84 16.12
CA PRO A 24 16.84 11.22 16.50
C PRO A 24 17.39 10.35 15.35
N PRO A 25 18.72 10.20 15.25
CA PRO A 25 19.36 9.43 14.17
C PRO A 25 19.27 7.90 14.36
N ARG A 26 18.49 7.42 15.34
CA ARG A 26 18.32 5.99 15.64
C ARG A 26 17.02 5.47 15.07
N GLU A 27 16.90 4.15 15.03
CA GLU A 27 15.63 3.49 14.75
C GLU A 27 14.72 3.56 15.98
N PHE A 28 13.45 3.90 15.77
CA PHE A 28 12.44 3.88 16.83
C PHE A 28 11.02 3.74 16.25
N LYS A 29 10.07 3.39 17.13
CA LYS A 29 8.66 3.32 16.78
C LYS A 29 8.08 4.72 16.61
N MET A 30 7.34 4.91 15.54
CA MET A 30 6.68 6.16 15.19
C MET A 30 5.19 5.86 15.07
N VAL A 31 4.36 6.64 15.75
CA VAL A 31 2.91 6.59 15.62
C VAL A 31 2.50 7.45 14.44
N LEU A 32 1.69 6.90 13.55
CA LEU A 32 1.07 7.62 12.44
C LEU A 32 -0.41 7.80 12.79
N GLU A 33 -0.84 9.04 12.93
CA GLU A 33 -2.23 9.41 13.20
C GLU A 33 -2.84 9.99 11.94
N ASP A 34 -4.02 9.52 11.56
CA ASP A 34 -4.75 10.05 10.41
C ASP A 34 -5.63 11.27 10.75
N GLU A 35 -6.50 11.67 9.83
CA GLU A 35 -7.43 12.79 10.01
C GLU A 35 -8.60 12.46 10.95
N GLU A 36 -8.93 11.17 11.09
CA GLU A 36 -9.99 10.64 11.96
C GLU A 36 -9.48 10.37 13.39
N GLY A 37 -8.17 10.47 13.62
CA GLY A 37 -7.50 10.21 14.90
C GLY A 37 -7.17 8.74 15.12
N VAL A 38 -7.19 7.91 14.08
CA VAL A 38 -6.78 6.50 14.13
C VAL A 38 -5.27 6.42 14.10
N GLU A 39 -4.72 5.62 15.02
CA GLU A 39 -3.28 5.45 15.20
C GLU A 39 -2.77 4.16 14.53
N PHE A 40 -1.64 4.28 13.86
CA PHE A 40 -0.93 3.17 13.21
C PHE A 40 0.53 3.15 13.66
N ASP A 41 1.00 1.98 14.09
CA ASP A 41 2.40 1.78 14.42
C ASP A 41 3.26 1.69 13.16
N ALA A 42 4.32 2.50 13.10
CA ALA A 42 5.36 2.43 12.09
C ALA A 42 6.77 2.44 12.69
N VAL A 43 7.77 2.11 11.89
CA VAL A 43 9.18 2.13 12.27
C VAL A 43 9.90 3.19 11.46
N TYR A 44 10.43 4.19 12.15
CA TYR A 44 11.29 5.20 11.57
C TYR A 44 12.76 4.76 11.65
N ILE A 45 13.45 4.75 10.52
CA ILE A 45 14.88 4.42 10.43
C ILE A 45 15.68 5.71 10.26
N GLY A 46 16.20 6.26 11.36
CA GLY A 46 16.94 7.53 11.36
C GLY A 46 18.13 7.59 10.39
N ASN A 47 18.90 6.50 10.27
CA ASN A 47 20.05 6.43 9.37
C ASN A 47 19.68 6.55 7.88
N ARG A 48 18.44 6.20 7.52
CA ARG A 48 17.93 6.25 6.14
C ARG A 48 16.85 7.33 5.95
N THR A 49 16.54 8.07 7.02
CA THR A 49 15.52 9.12 7.07
C THR A 49 14.21 8.69 6.41
N GLY A 50 13.59 7.63 6.89
CA GLY A 50 12.36 7.10 6.28
C GLY A 50 11.56 6.16 7.18
N LEU A 51 10.32 5.92 6.78
CA LEU A 51 9.37 5.00 7.42
C LEU A 51 9.39 3.64 6.72
N SER A 52 9.28 2.58 7.52
CA SER A 52 9.42 1.20 7.07
C SER A 52 8.36 0.29 7.70
N GLY A 53 8.73 -0.66 8.56
CA GLY A 53 7.80 -1.60 9.19
C GLY A 53 6.54 -0.88 9.70
N GLY A 54 5.36 -1.38 9.35
CA GLY A 54 4.07 -0.74 9.67
C GLY A 54 3.54 0.25 8.62
N TRP A 55 4.41 0.89 7.83
CA TRP A 55 4.01 1.79 6.74
C TRP A 55 3.08 1.11 5.73
N ARG A 56 3.35 -0.16 5.40
CA ARG A 56 2.48 -0.97 4.52
C ARG A 56 1.04 -1.06 5.04
N GLY A 57 0.87 -1.20 6.36
CA GLY A 57 -0.46 -1.29 6.98
C GLY A 57 -1.22 0.02 6.79
N PHE A 58 -0.58 1.15 7.07
CA PHE A 58 -1.14 2.48 6.84
C PHE A 58 -1.53 2.69 5.37
N ALA A 59 -0.60 2.39 4.44
CA ALA A 59 -0.84 2.56 3.01
C ALA A 59 -2.02 1.71 2.50
N MET A 60 -2.14 0.47 2.97
CA MET A 60 -3.26 -0.40 2.58
C MET A 60 -4.58 0.02 3.23
N HIS A 61 -4.56 0.50 4.47
CA HIS A 61 -5.76 0.93 5.19
C HIS A 61 -6.44 2.13 4.52
N HIS A 62 -5.64 3.09 4.05
CA HIS A 62 -6.14 4.29 3.37
C HIS A 62 -6.19 4.14 1.83
N ASN A 63 -6.02 2.91 1.32
CA ASN A 63 -5.99 2.62 -0.12
C ASN A 63 -5.08 3.60 -0.88
N LEU A 64 -3.86 3.84 -0.38
CA LEU A 64 -2.96 4.82 -1.00
C LEU A 64 -2.48 4.33 -2.36
N GLU A 65 -2.53 5.22 -3.34
CA GLU A 65 -2.18 4.92 -4.73
C GLU A 65 -1.01 5.78 -5.23
N ASP A 66 -0.57 5.49 -6.46
CA ASP A 66 0.38 6.37 -7.15
C ASP A 66 -0.29 7.73 -7.39
N GLY A 67 0.45 8.82 -7.27
CA GLY A 67 -0.13 10.17 -7.39
C GLY A 67 -0.69 10.77 -6.09
N ASP A 68 -1.17 9.97 -5.13
CA ASP A 68 -1.67 10.48 -3.84
C ASP A 68 -0.65 11.37 -3.13
N SER A 69 -1.07 12.36 -2.35
CA SER A 69 -0.16 13.23 -1.61
C SER A 69 -0.42 13.17 -0.12
N LEU A 70 0.64 13.27 0.66
CA LEU A 70 0.59 13.17 2.12
C LEU A 70 1.27 14.38 2.73
N VAL A 71 0.62 15.00 3.71
CA VAL A 71 1.23 16.04 4.54
C VAL A 71 1.53 15.45 5.91
N PHE A 72 2.78 15.58 6.34
CA PHE A 72 3.25 15.09 7.63
C PHE A 72 3.44 16.27 8.58
N GLU A 73 2.71 16.26 9.67
CA GLU A 73 2.87 17.16 10.80
C GLU A 73 3.47 16.38 11.97
N LEU A 74 4.62 16.83 12.49
CA LEU A 74 5.22 16.20 13.67
C LEU A 74 4.53 16.76 14.93
N ALA A 75 3.51 16.05 15.41
CA ALA A 75 2.73 16.45 16.60
C ALA A 75 3.53 16.21 17.89
N GLU A 76 4.24 15.09 17.97
CA GLU A 76 5.13 14.72 19.08
C GLU A 76 6.44 14.14 18.51
N PRO A 77 7.53 14.03 19.29
CA PRO A 77 8.81 13.51 18.78
C PRO A 77 8.73 12.12 18.12
N ASP A 78 7.70 11.35 18.46
CA ASP A 78 7.39 10.00 17.97
C ASP A 78 5.97 9.87 17.41
N ARG A 79 5.34 10.98 17.01
CA ARG A 79 4.01 10.99 16.41
C ARG A 79 3.93 11.92 15.20
N PHE A 80 3.55 11.34 14.06
CA PHE A 80 3.16 12.09 12.88
C PHE A 80 1.65 12.11 12.74
N LYS A 81 1.08 13.30 12.60
CA LYS A 81 -0.26 13.48 12.06
C LYS A 81 -0.19 13.59 10.54
N ILE A 82 -1.01 12.82 9.84
CA ILE A 82 -0.96 12.64 8.39
C ILE A 82 -2.28 13.08 7.78
N TYR A 83 -2.20 14.00 6.82
CA TYR A 83 -3.34 14.41 6.00
C TYR A 83 -3.19 13.85 4.59
N ILE A 84 -4.26 13.24 4.06
CA ILE A 84 -4.23 12.49 2.81
C ILE A 84 -4.97 13.27 1.74
N MET A 85 -4.28 13.62 0.66
CA MET A 85 -4.86 14.25 -0.53
C MET A 85 -4.85 13.23 -1.67
N LYS A 86 -6.03 12.75 -2.06
CA LYS A 86 -6.17 11.79 -3.15
C LYS A 86 -5.82 12.43 -4.50
N ALA A 87 -5.17 11.65 -5.37
CA ALA A 87 -5.02 12.05 -6.76
C ALA A 87 -6.41 12.18 -7.42
N ILE A 88 -6.53 13.11 -8.36
CA ILE A 88 -7.70 13.19 -9.23
C ILE A 88 -7.37 12.34 -10.44
N ASP A 89 -8.16 11.30 -10.68
CA ASP A 89 -8.08 10.55 -11.92
C ASP A 89 -8.67 11.38 -13.05
N ASP A 90 -7.99 11.42 -14.21
CA ASP A 90 -8.45 12.16 -15.39
C ASP A 90 -9.81 11.65 -15.94
N ASP A 91 -10.32 10.53 -15.42
CA ASP A 91 -11.61 9.93 -15.77
C ASP A 91 -12.78 10.40 -14.88
N ASP A 92 -12.54 11.08 -13.74
CA ASP A 92 -13.56 11.58 -12.81
C ASP A 92 -13.95 13.05 -13.05
N VAL A 93 -13.77 13.52 -14.29
CA VAL A 93 -14.33 14.81 -14.70
C VAL A 93 -15.79 14.58 -15.09
N GLU A 94 -16.68 14.54 -14.09
CA GLU A 94 -18.12 14.71 -14.31
C GLU A 94 -18.32 16.08 -14.98
N GLU A 95 -18.47 16.08 -16.32
CA GLU A 95 -18.84 17.26 -17.10
C GLU A 95 -20.17 17.80 -16.55
N ALA A 96 -20.10 18.90 -15.82
CA ALA A 96 -21.28 19.71 -15.54
C ALA A 96 -21.84 20.20 -16.88
N SER A 97 -22.86 19.50 -17.36
CA SER A 97 -23.55 19.77 -18.62
C SER A 97 -24.18 21.18 -18.58
N THR A 98 -23.59 22.10 -19.34
CA THR A 98 -24.30 23.29 -19.81
C THR A 98 -25.00 22.94 -21.12
N ASP A 99 -26.33 22.85 -21.08
CA ASP A 99 -27.19 22.76 -22.25
C ASP A 99 -26.92 23.92 -23.22
N ASP A 100 -26.35 23.63 -24.39
CA ASP A 100 -26.55 24.49 -25.56
C ASP A 100 -26.62 23.66 -26.85
N LYS A 101 -27.66 23.94 -27.64
CA LYS A 101 -28.07 23.17 -28.81
C LYS A 101 -27.31 23.65 -30.05
N ASN A 102 -26.64 22.77 -30.79
CA ASN A 102 -26.67 22.88 -32.26
C ASN A 102 -26.31 21.58 -32.99
N ALA A 103 -26.98 21.39 -34.12
CA ALA A 103 -27.02 20.23 -34.98
C ALA A 103 -25.82 20.12 -35.94
N GLY A 104 -25.48 18.88 -36.32
CA GLY A 104 -24.63 18.59 -37.48
C GLY A 104 -23.99 17.21 -37.40
N GLY A 105 -24.70 16.18 -37.88
CA GLY A 105 -24.24 14.80 -37.81
C GLY A 105 -23.06 14.47 -38.72
N ASN A 106 -22.38 13.36 -38.41
CA ASN A 106 -22.26 12.27 -39.37
C ASN A 106 -21.89 10.94 -38.71
N THR A 107 -22.56 9.92 -39.23
CA THR A 107 -22.63 8.52 -38.86
C THR A 107 -21.34 7.77 -39.17
N LYS A 108 -20.87 6.90 -38.26
CA LYS A 108 -20.33 5.57 -38.66
C LYS A 108 -20.32 4.57 -37.49
N VAL A 109 -21.25 3.64 -37.57
CA VAL A 109 -21.33 2.38 -36.82
C VAL A 109 -20.40 1.33 -37.46
N LYS A 110 -19.76 0.49 -36.64
CA LYS A 110 -19.46 -0.95 -36.83
C LYS A 110 -19.10 -1.53 -35.44
N ASN A 111 -19.97 -2.26 -34.74
CA ASN A 111 -20.21 -3.74 -34.78
C ASN A 111 -18.91 -4.53 -34.47
N GLN A 112 -18.80 -5.57 -33.62
CA GLN A 112 -19.67 -6.66 -33.09
C GLN A 112 -18.86 -7.32 -31.92
N THR A 113 -19.40 -7.66 -30.75
CA THR A 113 -20.19 -8.86 -30.35
C THR A 113 -19.40 -10.16 -30.11
N LYS A 114 -19.45 -10.62 -28.83
CA LYS A 114 -19.40 -12.00 -28.22
C LYS A 114 -18.13 -12.85 -28.46
N GLU A 115 -17.69 -13.75 -27.58
CA GLU A 115 -18.39 -14.91 -26.97
C GLU A 115 -17.70 -15.44 -25.69
N GLU A 116 -18.53 -15.90 -24.73
CA GLU A 116 -18.23 -16.95 -23.73
C GLU A 116 -18.16 -18.33 -24.42
N PRO A 117 -17.51 -19.34 -23.82
CA PRO A 117 -18.32 -20.49 -23.42
C PRO A 117 -17.92 -21.17 -22.09
N ASP A 118 -18.96 -21.73 -21.49
CA ASP A 118 -19.06 -22.54 -20.26
C ASP A 118 -18.49 -23.98 -20.33
N GLU A 119 -18.47 -24.58 -19.12
CA GLU A 119 -18.55 -26.02 -18.74
C GLU A 119 -17.24 -26.84 -18.67
N GLU A 120 -16.76 -27.22 -17.48
CA GLU A 120 -17.25 -28.23 -16.49
C GLU A 120 -16.91 -29.68 -16.91
N ASP A 121 -16.03 -30.35 -16.16
CA ASP A 121 -16.20 -31.75 -15.75
C ASP A 121 -15.28 -32.10 -14.57
N SER A 122 -15.89 -32.48 -13.44
CA SER A 122 -15.25 -33.19 -12.31
C SER A 122 -15.13 -34.69 -12.66
N PRO A 123 -14.26 -35.49 -12.02
CA PRO A 123 -14.70 -36.15 -10.77
C PRO A 123 -13.60 -36.45 -9.74
N ASP A 124 -14.02 -36.32 -8.47
CA ASP A 124 -13.83 -37.17 -7.27
C ASP A 124 -12.68 -38.20 -7.20
N ALA A 125 -11.88 -38.14 -6.13
CA ALA A 125 -11.69 -39.26 -5.16
C ALA A 125 -10.65 -38.95 -4.05
N GLU A 126 -11.10 -39.26 -2.85
CA GLU A 126 -10.52 -39.27 -1.50
C GLU A 126 -9.13 -39.93 -1.24
N GLN A 127 -8.51 -39.50 -0.12
CA GLN A 127 -7.80 -40.28 0.94
C GLN A 127 -6.28 -40.07 1.23
N SER A 128 -6.06 -39.48 2.42
CA SER A 128 -5.21 -39.96 3.54
C SER A 128 -3.71 -39.56 3.68
N SER A 129 -3.42 -39.06 4.91
CA SER A 129 -2.18 -39.14 5.73
C SER A 129 -1.19 -37.94 5.74
N PRO A 130 -0.37 -37.73 6.81
CA PRO A 130 -0.72 -37.15 8.13
C PRO A 130 0.24 -36.01 8.62
N GLU A 131 -0.04 -35.43 9.79
CA GLU A 131 0.65 -34.32 10.49
C GLU A 131 2.16 -34.52 10.82
N PRO A 132 2.93 -33.41 11.08
CA PRO A 132 4.34 -33.48 11.48
C PRO A 132 4.53 -33.73 13.01
N PRO A 133 5.54 -34.53 13.43
CA PRO A 133 5.75 -34.83 14.85
C PRO A 133 6.53 -33.75 15.61
N LYS A 134 6.15 -33.57 16.88
CA LYS A 134 6.84 -32.78 17.91
C LYS A 134 8.04 -33.55 18.49
N GLY A 135 9.20 -32.88 18.55
CA GLY A 135 10.23 -33.04 19.59
C GLY A 135 11.19 -34.23 19.49
N ALA A 136 12.47 -33.96 19.20
CA ALA A 136 13.58 -34.86 19.59
C ALA A 136 14.92 -34.10 19.76
N LYS A 137 15.75 -34.65 20.64
CA LYS A 137 16.83 -34.00 21.39
C LYS A 137 18.17 -33.93 20.65
N ARG A 138 18.93 -32.87 20.97
CA ARG A 138 20.40 -32.74 21.11
C ARG A 138 21.25 -33.92 20.60
N ARG A 139 22.12 -33.66 19.60
CA ARG A 139 23.42 -34.34 19.47
C ARG A 139 24.50 -33.31 19.13
N LYS A 140 25.40 -33.08 20.10
CA LYS A 140 26.71 -32.46 19.85
C LYS A 140 27.54 -33.43 19.02
N LEU A 141 28.19 -32.97 17.95
CA LEU A 141 29.37 -33.62 17.41
C LEU A 141 30.49 -32.61 17.20
N ARG A 142 31.68 -33.03 17.65
CA ARG A 142 32.92 -32.28 17.80
C ARG A 142 33.64 -32.15 16.44
N GLY A 143 34.08 -30.94 16.11
CA GLY A 143 35.49 -30.59 15.87
C GLY A 143 36.20 -30.95 14.56
N ARG A 144 37.29 -30.18 14.34
CA ARG A 144 38.41 -30.29 13.37
C ARG A 144 38.05 -29.84 11.94
N ARG A 145 38.72 -28.88 11.30
CA ARG A 145 40.02 -28.21 11.48
C ARG A 145 39.87 -26.72 11.21
#